data_AF-A0A843DYN1-F1
#
_entry.id   AF-A0A843DYN1-F1
#
_cell.length_a   1.000
_cell.length_b   1.000
_cell.length_c   1.000
_cell.angle_alpha   90.00
_cell.angle_beta   90.00
_cell.angle_gamma   90.00
#
_symmetry.space_group_name_H-M   'P 1'
#
loop_
_entity.id
_entity.type
_entity.pdbx_description
1 polymer ?
#
loop_
_entity_poly.entity_id
_entity_poly.type
_entity_poly.pdbx_seq_one_letter_code
_entity_poly.pdbx_strand_id
1 'polypeptide(L)'
;MEIIRHDYLQILEDASGKTDLVKVITGMRRVGKTTVMLQHLHNLRTRGIPEESICYIDLDLIGADISTSQLKDLIGPCLEEKGIHCI
;
A
#
# COMPACT_ATOMS: atom_id res chain seq x y z
N MET A 1 20.21 4.37 -12.73
CA MET A 1 19.97 2.95 -12.42
C MET A 1 19.23 2.90 -11.09
N GLU A 2 17.98 2.45 -11.10
CA GLU A 2 17.22 2.25 -9.86
C GLU A 2 17.71 0.98 -9.18
N ILE A 3 17.88 1.01 -7.84
CA ILE A 3 18.28 -0.18 -7.07
C ILE A 3 17.02 -0.92 -6.64
N ILE A 4 16.86 -2.16 -7.08
CA ILE A 4 15.72 -3.01 -6.75
C ILE A 4 15.93 -3.67 -5.38
N ARG A 5 14.91 -3.58 -4.52
CA ARG A 5 14.92 -4.08 -3.15
C ARG A 5 14.43 -5.53 -3.07
N HIS A 6 15.11 -6.44 -3.78
CA HIS A 6 14.68 -7.83 -3.99
C HIS A 6 14.20 -8.54 -2.71
N ASP A 7 15.02 -8.55 -1.64
CA ASP A 7 14.68 -9.27 -0.40
C ASP A 7 13.40 -8.73 0.26
N TYR A 8 13.21 -7.41 0.26
CA TYR A 8 12.00 -6.79 0.83
C TYR A 8 10.77 -7.03 -0.04
N LEU A 9 10.93 -7.02 -1.37
CA LEU A 9 9.84 -7.31 -2.30
C LEU A 9 9.40 -8.77 -2.22
N GLN A 10 10.34 -9.70 -2.02
CA GLN A 10 10.02 -11.12 -1.83
C GLN A 10 9.16 -11.35 -0.59
N ILE A 11 9.48 -10.69 0.53
CA ILE A 11 8.66 -10.78 1.76
C ILE A 11 7.22 -10.31 1.51
N LEU A 12 7.04 -9.24 0.76
CA LEU A 12 5.71 -8.74 0.41
C LEU A 12 4.98 -9.71 -0.53
N GLU A 13 5.68 -10.30 -1.49
CA GLU A 13 5.12 -11.29 -2.41
C GLU A 13 4.65 -12.56 -1.68
N ASP A 14 5.47 -13.10 -0.78
CA ASP A 14 5.18 -14.30 0.01
C ASP A 14 3.95 -14.10 0.93
N ALA A 15 3.66 -12.85 1.30
CA ALA A 15 2.51 -12.48 2.11
C ALA A 15 1.27 -12.05 1.31
N SER A 16 1.37 -11.90 -0.02
CA SER A 16 0.33 -11.29 -0.87
C SER A 16 -1.00 -12.06 -0.84
N GLY A 17 -0.96 -13.40 -0.78
CA GLY A 17 -2.15 -14.26 -0.73
C GLY A 17 -2.89 -14.29 0.61
N LYS A 18 -2.36 -13.67 1.67
CA LYS A 18 -2.97 -13.66 3.01
C LYS A 18 -3.87 -12.45 3.21
N THR A 19 -5.08 -12.47 2.66
CA THR A 19 -5.97 -11.29 2.59
C THR A 19 -6.60 -10.89 3.94
N ASP A 20 -6.48 -11.74 4.95
CA ASP A 20 -6.93 -11.52 6.33
C ASP A 20 -5.91 -10.73 7.20
N LEU A 21 -4.77 -10.35 6.63
CA LEU A 21 -3.68 -9.67 7.34
C LEU A 21 -3.39 -8.27 6.78
N VAL A 22 -3.14 -7.33 7.70
CA VAL A 22 -2.55 -6.03 7.41
C VAL A 22 -1.02 -6.14 7.44
N LYS A 23 -0.35 -5.69 6.37
CA LYS A 23 1.12 -5.73 6.27
C LYS A 23 1.66 -4.34 6.59
N VAL A 24 2.48 -4.23 7.62
CA VAL A 24 3.03 -2.95 8.08
C VAL A 24 4.53 -2.93 7.80
N ILE A 25 5.00 -1.94 7.05
CA ILE A 25 6.43 -1.70 6.80
C ILE A 25 6.92 -0.62 7.78
N THR A 26 7.73 -1.01 8.75
CA THR A 26 8.28 -0.11 9.77
C THR A 26 9.79 0.13 9.57
N GLY A 27 10.34 1.11 10.29
CA GLY A 27 11.78 1.41 10.25
C GLY A 27 12.08 2.90 10.39
N MET A 28 13.35 3.25 10.57
CA MET A 28 13.81 4.63 10.79
C MET A 28 13.47 5.57 9.60
N ARG A 29 13.52 6.88 9.84
CA ARG A 29 13.34 7.89 8.78
C ARG A 29 14.42 7.71 7.70
N ARG A 30 14.05 7.91 6.44
CA ARG A 30 14.95 7.86 5.26
C ARG A 30 15.58 6.49 4.93
N VAL A 31 15.11 5.38 5.50
CA VAL A 31 15.59 4.03 5.14
C VAL A 31 15.00 3.46 3.83
N GLY A 32 14.12 4.22 3.16
CA GLY A 32 13.56 3.83 1.85
C GLY A 32 12.27 3.00 1.91
N LYS A 33 11.48 3.09 2.99
CA LYS A 33 10.18 2.40 3.09
C LYS A 33 9.24 2.75 1.94
N THR A 34 9.09 4.04 1.63
CA THR A 34 8.31 4.53 0.48
C THR A 34 8.82 3.94 -0.83
N THR A 35 10.15 3.83 -1.01
CA THR A 35 10.75 3.19 -2.19
C THR A 35 10.31 1.73 -2.33
N VAL A 36 10.32 0.95 -1.24
CA VAL A 36 9.84 -0.44 -1.25
C VAL A 36 8.35 -0.51 -1.62
N MET A 37 7.51 0.35 -1.04
CA MET A 37 6.08 0.41 -1.39
C MET A 37 5.83 0.77 -2.85
N LEU A 38 6.57 1.74 -3.39
CA LEU A 38 6.44 2.15 -4.80
C LEU A 38 6.93 1.07 -5.78
N GLN A 39 8.02 0.37 -5.44
CA GLN A 39 8.48 -0.78 -6.24
C GLN A 39 7.47 -1.94 -6.20
N HIS A 40 6.86 -2.20 -5.04
CA HIS A 40 5.80 -3.20 -4.94
C HIS A 40 4.56 -2.80 -5.75
N LEU A 41 4.13 -1.54 -5.68
CA LEU A 41 3.06 -0.99 -6.51
C LEU A 41 3.35 -1.15 -8.01
N HIS A 42 4.59 -0.87 -8.45
CA HIS A 42 5.02 -1.10 -9.82
C HIS A 42 4.93 -2.59 -10.21
N ASN A 43 5.33 -3.50 -9.32
CA ASN A 43 5.20 -4.94 -9.54
C ASN A 43 3.74 -5.39 -9.69
N LEU A 44 2.82 -4.83 -8.89
CA LEU A 44 1.38 -5.13 -9.03
C LEU A 44 0.86 -4.71 -10.40
N ARG A 45 1.19 -3.48 -10.84
CA ARG A 45 0.79 -2.95 -12.15
C ARG A 45 1.36 -3.78 -13.30
N THR A 46 2.64 -4.14 -13.24
CA THR A 46 3.30 -4.93 -14.30
C THR A 46 2.80 -6.37 -14.40
N ARG A 47 2.26 -6.93 -13.31
CA ARG A 47 1.59 -8.24 -13.31
C ARG A 47 0.16 -8.20 -13.86
N GLY A 48 -0.35 -7.01 -14.20
CA GLY A 48 -1.69 -6.83 -14.74
C GLY A 48 -2.79 -6.75 -13.68
N ILE A 49 -2.45 -6.41 -12.42
CA ILE A 49 -3.47 -6.07 -11.42
C ILE A 49 -4.19 -4.79 -11.92
N PRO A 50 -5.53 -4.81 -12.04
CA PRO A 50 -6.27 -3.65 -12.52
C PRO A 50 -6.10 -2.46 -11.58
N GLU A 51 -5.96 -1.25 -12.12
CA GLU A 51 -5.69 -0.04 -11.32
C GLU A 51 -6.84 0.25 -10.34
N GLU A 52 -8.09 -0.08 -10.71
CA GLU A 52 -9.26 -0.02 -9.84
C GLU A 52 -9.20 -0.99 -8.64
N SER A 53 -8.24 -1.91 -8.61
CA SER A 53 -7.97 -2.79 -7.47
C SER A 53 -6.91 -2.24 -6.53
N ILE A 54 -6.31 -1.09 -6.86
CA ILE A 54 -5.17 -0.51 -6.16
C ILE A 54 -5.56 0.86 -5.62
N CYS A 55 -5.57 0.99 -4.29
CA CYS A 55 -5.73 2.27 -3.62
C CYS A 55 -4.38 2.70 -3.04
N TYR A 56 -3.73 3.70 -3.65
CA TYR A 56 -2.51 4.30 -3.13
C TYR A 56 -2.81 5.67 -2.53
N ILE A 57 -2.39 5.87 -1.28
CA ILE A 57 -2.63 7.11 -0.55
C ILE A 57 -1.29 7.59 0.02
N ASP A 58 -0.89 8.79 -0.40
CA ASP A 58 0.27 9.47 0.15
C ASP A 58 -0.17 10.38 1.31
N LEU A 59 0.00 9.90 2.54
CA LEU A 59 -0.38 10.65 3.74
C LEU A 59 0.48 11.91 3.94
N ASP A 60 1.69 11.99 3.36
CA ASP A 60 2.52 13.20 3.47
C ASP A 60 1.90 14.37 2.66
N LEU A 61 1.12 14.08 1.62
CA LEU A 61 0.42 15.10 0.80
C LEU A 61 -0.88 15.60 1.45
N ILE A 62 -1.44 14.84 2.38
CA ILE A 62 -2.73 15.12 3.02
C ILE A 62 -2.59 16.09 4.20
N GLY A 63 -1.36 16.28 4.71
CA GLY A 63 -1.07 17.13 5.86
C GLY A 63 -1.17 16.40 7.20
N ALA A 64 -0.64 17.02 8.26
CA ALA A 64 -0.38 16.35 9.54
C ALA A 64 -1.62 15.94 10.34
N ASP A 65 -2.81 16.50 10.03
CA ASP A 65 -4.01 16.35 10.85
C ASP A 65 -5.19 15.78 10.05
N ILE A 66 -5.03 14.58 9.49
CA ILE A 66 -6.19 13.82 9.00
C ILE A 66 -6.90 13.15 10.18
N SER A 67 -8.16 13.52 10.42
CA SER A 67 -9.01 12.81 11.38
C SER A 67 -9.39 11.42 10.86
N THR A 68 -9.75 10.52 11.78
CA THR A 68 -10.21 9.17 11.43
C THR A 68 -11.42 9.19 10.49
N SER A 69 -12.35 10.13 10.66
CA SER A 69 -13.51 10.28 9.77
C SER A 69 -13.08 10.68 8.36
N GLN A 70 -12.19 11.66 8.23
CA GLN A 70 -11.66 12.07 6.92
C GLN A 70 -10.89 10.95 6.24
N LEU A 71 -10.11 10.17 7.00
CA LEU A 71 -9.43 8.99 6.45
C LEU A 71 -10.44 7.96 5.98
N LYS A 72 -11.49 7.70 6.76
CA LYS A 72 -12.57 6.76 6.40
C LYS A 72 -13.27 7.19 5.12
N ASP A 73 -13.58 8.48 4.97
CA ASP A 73 -14.21 9.02 3.77
C ASP A 73 -13.27 8.92 2.55
N LEU A 74 -11.97 9.11 2.76
CA LEU A 74 -10.96 9.00 1.70
C LEU A 74 -10.78 7.55 1.21
N ILE A 75 -10.76 6.57 2.13
CA ILE A 75 -10.56 5.16 1.79
C ILE A 75 -11.87 4.43 1.46
N GLY A 76 -13.02 4.97 1.86
CA GLY A 76 -14.35 4.36 1.69
C GLY A 76 -14.61 3.90 0.26
N PRO A 77 -14.42 4.75 -0.77
CA PRO A 77 -14.59 4.36 -2.17
C PRO A 77 -13.74 3.15 -2.56
N CYS A 78 -12.52 3.04 -2.03
CA CYS A 78 -11.62 1.91 -2.30
C CYS A 78 -12.06 0.61 -1.62
N LEU A 79 -12.80 0.69 -0.50
CA LEU A 79 -13.20 -0.46 0.31
C LEU A 79 -14.56 -1.03 -0.11
N GLU A 80 -15.49 -0.15 -0.50
CA GLU A 80 -16.85 -0.52 -0.89
C GLU A 80 -16.91 -1.26 -2.23
N GLU A 81 -15.95 -1.01 -3.13
CA GLU A 81 -15.96 -1.56 -4.48
C GLU A 81 -15.60 -3.07 -4.55
N LYS A 82 -15.01 -3.67 -3.49
CA LYS A 82 -14.46 -5.05 -3.56
C LYS A 82 -14.61 -5.94 -2.31
N GLY A 83 -15.72 -5.85 -1.58
CA GLY A 83 -16.03 -6.83 -0.52
C GLY A 83 -15.01 -6.90 0.62
N ILE A 84 -14.21 -5.84 0.80
CA ILE A 84 -13.33 -5.66 1.95
C ILE A 84 -14.20 -5.11 3.07
N HIS A 85 -14.83 -6.00 3.82
CA HIS A 85 -15.57 -5.64 5.02
C HIS A 85 -14.59 -5.26 6.13
N CYS A 86 -14.39 -3.97 6.36
CA CYS A 86 -13.79 -3.51 7.60
C CYS A 86 -14.73 -3.87 8.76
N ILE A 87 -14.26 -4.72 9.68
CA ILE A 87 -14.92 -5.03 10.95
C ILE A 87 -14.83 -3.81 11.86
#